data_AF-A0A7Z1EQM7-F1
#
_entry.id   AF-A0A7Z1EQM7-F1
#
_cell.length_a   1.000
_cell.length_b   1.000
_cell.length_c   1.000
_cell.angle_alpha   90.00
_cell.angle_beta   90.00
_cell.angle_gamma   90.00
#
_symmetry.space_group_name_H-M   'P 1'
#
loop_
_entity.id
_entity.type
_entity.pdbx_description
1 polymer ?
#
loop_
_entity_poly.entity_id
_entity_poly.type
_entity_poly.pdbx_seq_one_letter_code
_entity_poly.pdbx_strand_id
1 'polypeptide(L)'
;MNASQRQQVRQFLLDTALQRMDNERGFNNVLCWLAVFNTLGGAAPLIHSLWSRWWALDTPGKAVCAIQYAAHLIYPIEANPLWSQEWIGWGHPLGHKDGWSSDNRAFLRQMLTPEMIVAGVQAAAEILRGEPEGAMAARIAQDAYEAMDILTIQIEDLLRDLSCDESGHALE
;
A
#
# COMPACT_ATOMS: atom_id res chain seq x y z
N MET A 1 -6.34 -11.88 28.02
CA MET A 1 -7.34 -11.63 26.95
C MET A 1 -7.80 -12.97 26.37
N ASN A 2 -9.10 -13.24 26.32
CA ASN A 2 -9.64 -14.50 25.77
C ASN A 2 -9.70 -14.48 24.23
N ALA A 3 -10.04 -15.60 23.58
CA ALA A 3 -10.06 -15.71 22.13
C ALA A 3 -11.08 -14.75 21.47
N SER A 4 -12.26 -14.58 22.08
CA SER A 4 -13.30 -13.66 21.59
C SER A 4 -12.84 -12.20 21.63
N GLN A 5 -12.19 -11.79 22.72
CA GLN A 5 -11.64 -10.44 22.86
C GLN A 5 -10.53 -10.18 21.85
N ARG A 6 -9.65 -11.17 21.60
CA ARG A 6 -8.65 -11.08 20.53
C ARG A 6 -9.28 -10.87 19.16
N GLN A 7 -10.36 -11.59 18.86
CA GLN A 7 -11.06 -11.44 17.59
C GLN A 7 -11.72 -10.06 17.46
N GLN A 8 -12.35 -9.56 18.52
CA GLN A 8 -12.98 -8.23 18.52
C GLN A 8 -11.94 -7.11 18.31
N VAL A 9 -10.81 -7.18 19.01
CA VAL A 9 -9.72 -6.21 18.82
C VAL A 9 -9.19 -6.24 17.39
N ARG A 10 -8.99 -7.44 16.83
CA ARG A 10 -8.55 -7.61 15.43
C ARG A 10 -9.54 -6.99 14.44
N GLN A 11 -10.83 -7.24 14.63
CA GLN A 11 -11.87 -6.67 13.78
C GLN A 11 -11.89 -5.15 13.87
N PHE A 12 -11.82 -4.60 15.08
CA PHE A 12 -11.75 -3.16 15.31
C PHE A 12 -10.54 -2.51 14.60
N LEU A 13 -9.36 -3.12 14.69
CA LEU A 13 -8.16 -2.63 14.02
C LEU A 13 -8.31 -2.65 12.49
N LEU A 14 -8.86 -3.72 11.92
CA LEU A 14 -9.15 -3.83 10.49
C LEU A 14 -10.13 -2.76 10.02
N ASP A 15 -11.26 -2.60 10.71
CA ASP A 15 -12.28 -1.65 10.31
C ASP A 15 -11.80 -0.21 10.46
N THR A 16 -10.99 0.08 11.49
CA THR A 16 -10.36 1.40 11.66
C THR A 16 -9.41 1.74 10.52
N ALA A 17 -8.55 0.79 10.12
CA ALA A 17 -7.61 1.00 9.02
C ALA A 17 -8.33 1.21 7.68
N LEU A 18 -9.37 0.40 7.40
CA LEU A 18 -10.15 0.51 6.18
C LEU A 18 -11.00 1.77 6.13
N GLN A 19 -11.61 2.17 7.25
CA GLN A 19 -12.35 3.42 7.33
C GLN A 19 -11.46 4.63 7.04
N ARG A 20 -10.18 4.57 7.44
CA ARG A 20 -9.20 5.62 7.10
C ARG A 20 -8.95 5.67 5.59
N MET A 21 -8.73 4.52 4.95
CA MET A 21 -8.60 4.44 3.49
C MET A 21 -9.85 4.92 2.76
N ASP A 22 -11.04 4.56 3.23
CA ASP A 22 -12.31 4.96 2.62
C ASP A 22 -12.51 6.48 2.60
N ASN A 23 -11.89 7.18 3.54
CA ASN A 23 -11.95 8.64 3.66
C ASN A 23 -10.84 9.36 2.87
N GLU A 24 -9.89 8.64 2.26
CA GLU A 24 -8.83 9.24 1.47
C GLU A 24 -9.42 9.91 0.23
N ARG A 25 -8.98 11.15 -0.03
CA ARG A 25 -9.41 11.97 -1.17
C ARG A 25 -8.28 12.90 -1.58
N GLY A 26 -8.24 13.21 -2.86
CA GLY A 26 -7.20 14.03 -3.47
C GLY A 26 -5.81 13.38 -3.37
N PHE A 27 -4.81 14.18 -3.72
CA PHE A 27 -3.40 13.81 -3.60
C PHE A 27 -2.60 14.84 -2.79
N ASN A 28 -3.26 15.57 -1.91
CA ASN A 28 -2.63 16.60 -1.08
C ASN A 28 -2.03 16.04 0.22
N ASN A 29 -2.58 14.93 0.73
CA ASN A 29 -2.12 14.26 1.95
C ASN A 29 -1.81 12.79 1.65
N VAL A 30 -0.73 12.59 0.92
CA VAL A 30 -0.39 11.29 0.33
C VAL A 30 0.07 10.31 1.41
N LEU A 31 -0.33 9.04 1.31
CA LEU A 31 0.10 7.94 2.17
C LEU A 31 -0.20 8.10 3.68
N CYS A 32 -1.10 9.00 4.08
CA CYS A 32 -1.39 9.20 5.51
C CYS A 32 -2.05 7.98 6.19
N TRP A 33 -2.63 7.08 5.39
CA TRP A 33 -3.17 5.76 5.79
C TRP A 33 -2.08 4.69 5.98
N LEU A 34 -0.93 4.84 5.30
CA LEU A 34 0.09 3.81 5.16
C LEU A 34 0.83 3.53 6.47
N ALA A 35 1.06 4.54 7.30
CA ALA A 35 1.68 4.37 8.62
C ALA A 35 0.88 3.39 9.51
N VAL A 36 -0.45 3.46 9.46
CA VAL A 36 -1.33 2.53 10.17
C VAL A 36 -1.23 1.13 9.56
N PHE A 37 -1.21 1.04 8.22
CA PHE A 37 -1.03 -0.23 7.51
C PHE A 37 0.26 -0.95 7.93
N ASN A 38 1.37 -0.23 7.90
CA ASN A 38 2.70 -0.71 8.24
C ASN A 38 2.81 -1.16 9.69
N THR A 39 2.23 -0.41 10.62
CA THR A 39 2.15 -0.79 12.04
C THR A 39 1.40 -2.12 12.22
N LEU A 40 0.27 -2.30 11.51
CA LEU A 40 -0.50 -3.54 11.57
C LEU A 40 0.24 -4.72 10.93
N GLY A 41 1.06 -4.47 9.90
CA GLY A 41 1.89 -5.47 9.24
C GLY A 41 2.95 -6.09 10.14
N GLY A 42 3.55 -5.29 11.03
CA GLY A 42 4.46 -5.78 12.07
C GLY A 42 3.74 -6.43 13.25
N ALA A 43 2.59 -5.88 13.68
CA ALA A 43 2.00 -6.20 14.98
C ALA A 43 0.98 -7.36 14.98
N ALA A 44 0.33 -7.69 13.86
CA ALA A 44 -0.77 -8.65 13.85
C ALA A 44 -0.95 -9.40 12.52
N PRO A 45 -1.44 -10.66 12.53
CA PRO A 45 -1.72 -11.44 11.32
C PRO A 45 -3.04 -10.98 10.67
N LEU A 46 -3.08 -9.72 10.22
CA LEU A 46 -4.27 -9.06 9.67
C LEU A 46 -4.08 -8.62 8.22
N ILE A 47 -2.86 -8.68 7.70
CA ILE A 47 -2.54 -8.17 6.36
C ILE A 47 -3.33 -8.89 5.28
N HIS A 48 -3.54 -10.20 5.38
CA HIS A 48 -4.36 -10.91 4.40
C HIS A 48 -5.75 -10.26 4.25
N SER A 49 -6.44 -10.02 5.35
CA SER A 49 -7.78 -9.40 5.33
C SER A 49 -7.73 -7.94 4.93
N LEU A 50 -6.75 -7.18 5.42
CA LEU A 50 -6.61 -5.76 5.11
C LEU A 50 -6.29 -5.53 3.62
N TRP A 51 -5.31 -6.27 3.09
CA TRP A 51 -4.91 -6.25 1.69
C TRP A 51 -6.06 -6.61 0.76
N SER A 52 -6.74 -7.72 1.02
CA SER A 52 -7.85 -8.19 0.19
C SER A 52 -9.02 -7.19 0.17
N ARG A 53 -9.35 -6.60 1.33
CA ARG A 53 -10.44 -5.59 1.43
C ARG A 53 -10.03 -4.24 0.83
N TRP A 54 -8.76 -3.86 0.88
CA TRP A 54 -8.27 -2.66 0.22
C TRP A 54 -8.32 -2.81 -1.31
N TRP A 55 -7.73 -3.88 -1.84
CA TRP A 55 -7.67 -4.15 -3.29
C TRP A 55 -8.99 -4.65 -3.89
N ALA A 56 -10.06 -4.78 -3.10
CA ALA A 56 -11.42 -4.89 -3.62
C ALA A 56 -11.89 -3.59 -4.30
N LEU A 57 -11.26 -2.45 -3.97
CA LEU A 57 -11.49 -1.14 -4.59
C LEU A 57 -12.98 -0.73 -4.61
N ASP A 58 -13.72 -1.06 -3.55
CA ASP A 58 -15.16 -0.80 -3.45
C ASP A 58 -15.50 0.66 -3.07
N THR A 59 -14.49 1.50 -2.85
CA THR A 59 -14.65 2.94 -2.56
C THR A 59 -13.65 3.80 -3.34
N PRO A 60 -14.00 5.07 -3.65
CA PRO A 60 -13.05 6.02 -4.22
C PRO A 60 -11.79 6.20 -3.36
N GLY A 61 -11.92 6.17 -2.03
CA GLY A 61 -10.75 6.33 -1.15
C GLY A 61 -9.76 5.17 -1.26
N LYS A 62 -10.23 3.92 -1.33
CA LYS A 62 -9.36 2.77 -1.61
C LYS A 62 -8.69 2.86 -2.98
N ALA A 63 -9.40 3.38 -3.98
CA ALA A 63 -8.82 3.66 -5.29
C ALA A 63 -7.73 4.73 -5.21
N VAL A 64 -7.94 5.83 -4.47
CA VAL A 64 -6.91 6.85 -4.21
C VAL A 64 -5.68 6.21 -3.54
N CYS A 65 -5.87 5.37 -2.52
CA CYS A 65 -4.78 4.65 -1.87
C CYS A 65 -3.97 3.79 -2.86
N ALA A 66 -4.65 3.09 -3.78
CA ALA A 66 -4.00 2.26 -4.80
C ALA A 66 -3.16 3.10 -5.78
N ILE A 67 -3.68 4.25 -6.22
CA ILE A 67 -2.95 5.19 -7.08
C ILE A 67 -1.72 5.75 -6.34
N GLN A 68 -1.89 6.18 -5.08
CA GLN A 68 -0.79 6.68 -4.26
C GLN A 68 0.30 5.61 -4.07
N TYR A 69 -0.10 4.37 -3.79
CA TYR A 69 0.80 3.24 -3.60
C TYR A 69 1.63 2.98 -4.86
N ALA A 70 0.97 2.90 -6.03
CA ALA A 70 1.66 2.65 -7.30
C ALA A 70 2.60 3.78 -7.69
N ALA A 71 2.21 5.04 -7.48
CA ALA A 71 3.09 6.18 -7.74
C ALA A 71 4.41 6.09 -6.94
N HIS A 72 4.34 5.61 -5.70
CA HIS A 72 5.54 5.42 -4.87
C HIS A 72 6.38 4.20 -5.24
N LEU A 73 5.85 3.30 -6.07
CA LEU A 73 6.64 2.21 -6.64
C LEU A 73 7.29 2.59 -7.96
N ILE A 74 6.62 3.37 -8.82
CA ILE A 74 7.07 3.55 -10.22
C ILE A 74 7.88 4.83 -10.46
N TYR A 75 7.72 5.85 -9.62
CA TYR A 75 8.46 7.10 -9.79
C TYR A 75 9.56 7.25 -8.74
N PRO A 76 10.75 7.75 -9.13
CA PRO A 76 11.66 8.33 -8.16
C PRO A 76 11.04 9.59 -7.52
N ILE A 77 11.49 9.96 -6.32
CA ILE A 77 11.02 11.13 -5.54
C ILE A 77 10.78 12.36 -6.42
N GLU A 78 11.79 12.71 -7.21
CA GLU A 78 11.89 13.99 -7.91
C GLU A 78 10.95 14.03 -9.12
N ALA A 79 10.49 12.87 -9.58
CA ALA A 79 9.58 12.72 -10.72
C ALA A 79 8.18 12.30 -10.30
N ASN A 80 7.96 11.93 -9.02
CA ASN A 80 6.66 11.49 -8.56
C ASN A 80 5.67 12.66 -8.59
N PRO A 81 4.61 12.61 -9.41
CA PRO A 81 3.67 13.72 -9.55
C PRO A 81 2.81 13.96 -8.31
N LEU A 82 2.82 13.01 -7.36
CA LEU A 82 2.14 13.11 -6.07
C LEU A 82 3.09 13.57 -4.95
N TRP A 83 4.37 13.75 -5.24
CA TRP A 83 5.33 14.20 -4.25
C TRP A 83 5.12 15.67 -3.89
N SER A 84 5.18 15.99 -2.60
CA SER A 84 5.27 17.36 -2.11
C SER A 84 6.61 17.58 -1.41
N GLN A 85 7.21 18.75 -1.62
CA GLN A 85 8.52 19.12 -1.04
C GLN A 85 8.53 19.18 0.51
N GLU A 86 7.36 19.06 1.14
CA GLU A 86 7.20 19.10 2.60
C GLU A 86 7.51 17.76 3.29
N TRP A 87 7.76 16.69 2.52
CA TRP A 87 8.10 15.37 3.05
C TRP A 87 9.61 15.18 3.24
N ILE A 88 10.03 14.84 4.47
CA ILE A 88 11.45 14.70 4.87
C ILE A 88 11.92 13.23 4.85
N GLY A 89 11.30 12.40 4.02
CA GLY A 89 11.68 11.00 3.93
C GLY A 89 10.94 10.30 2.80
N TRP A 90 11.69 9.62 1.96
CA TRP A 90 11.16 8.68 0.99
C TRP A 90 11.67 7.30 1.35
N GLY A 91 10.76 6.36 1.39
CA GLY A 91 11.04 4.94 1.56
C GLY A 91 10.01 4.16 0.77
N HIS A 92 10.26 2.88 0.59
CA HIS A 92 9.26 1.98 0.04
C HIS A 92 7.92 2.13 0.79
N PRO A 93 6.78 2.09 0.09
CA PRO A 93 5.51 2.33 0.73
C PRO A 93 5.22 1.31 1.84
N LEU A 94 5.71 0.07 1.73
CA LEU A 94 5.65 -0.88 2.83
C LEU A 94 6.97 -0.93 3.59
N GLY A 95 6.89 -0.88 4.91
CA GLY A 95 8.04 -0.95 5.81
C GLY A 95 7.59 -1.05 7.27
N HIS A 96 8.47 -1.47 8.17
CA HIS A 96 8.24 -1.39 9.63
C HIS A 96 9.58 -1.46 10.33
N LYS A 97 9.72 -0.76 11.47
CA LYS A 97 10.97 -0.71 12.25
C LYS A 97 11.54 -2.09 12.56
N ASP A 98 10.65 -3.00 12.95
CA ASP A 98 11.00 -4.38 13.31
C ASP A 98 10.74 -5.38 12.16
N GLY A 99 10.53 -4.87 10.94
CA GLY A 99 9.98 -5.58 9.79
C GLY A 99 8.60 -6.19 10.03
N TRP A 100 8.13 -6.98 9.06
CA TRP A 100 6.79 -7.58 9.12
C TRP A 100 6.83 -9.00 9.65
N SER A 101 5.72 -9.51 10.20
CA SER A 101 5.66 -10.91 10.64
C SER A 101 5.82 -11.89 9.48
N SER A 102 6.41 -13.06 9.73
CA SER A 102 6.65 -14.09 8.70
C SER A 102 5.38 -14.51 7.96
N ASP A 103 4.25 -14.66 8.67
CA ASP A 103 2.94 -14.96 8.08
C ASP A 103 2.49 -13.88 7.09
N ASN A 104 2.63 -12.60 7.46
CA ASN A 104 2.25 -11.49 6.59
C ASN A 104 3.19 -11.36 5.39
N ARG A 105 4.50 -11.63 5.57
CA ARG A 105 5.49 -11.65 4.47
C ARG A 105 5.21 -12.78 3.48
N ALA A 106 4.92 -13.98 3.97
CA ALA A 106 4.61 -15.14 3.14
C ALA A 106 3.36 -14.91 2.29
N PHE A 107 2.33 -14.30 2.89
CA PHE A 107 1.14 -13.86 2.17
C PHE A 107 1.47 -12.83 1.07
N LEU A 108 2.19 -11.75 1.42
CA LEU A 108 2.50 -10.71 0.45
C LEU A 108 3.34 -11.21 -0.72
N ARG A 109 4.32 -12.09 -0.48
CA ARG A 109 5.15 -12.68 -1.55
C ARG A 109 4.32 -13.42 -2.61
N GLN A 110 3.15 -13.93 -2.24
CA GLN A 110 2.25 -14.61 -3.18
C GLN A 110 1.33 -13.64 -3.92
N MET A 111 0.97 -12.52 -3.29
CA MET A 111 -0.08 -11.61 -3.78
C MET A 111 0.43 -10.35 -4.44
N LEU A 112 1.58 -9.84 -4.01
CA LEU A 112 2.18 -8.61 -4.52
C LEU A 112 3.01 -8.93 -5.75
N THR A 113 2.40 -8.79 -6.93
CA THR A 113 3.06 -8.95 -8.23
C THR A 113 2.89 -7.70 -9.08
N PRO A 114 3.77 -7.44 -10.06
CA PRO A 114 3.61 -6.33 -10.99
C PRO A 114 2.24 -6.34 -11.70
N GLU A 115 1.78 -7.52 -12.14
CA GLU A 115 0.50 -7.68 -12.84
C GLU A 115 -0.68 -7.32 -11.95
N MET A 116 -0.63 -7.72 -10.67
CA MET A 116 -1.64 -7.38 -9.69
C MET A 116 -1.72 -5.86 -9.48
N ILE A 117 -0.56 -5.20 -9.36
CA ILE A 117 -0.50 -3.74 -9.21
C ILE A 117 -1.06 -3.06 -10.45
N VAL A 118 -0.60 -3.42 -11.65
CA VAL A 118 -1.07 -2.80 -12.89
C VAL A 118 -2.58 -2.98 -13.07
N ALA A 119 -3.09 -4.20 -12.89
CA ALA A 119 -4.52 -4.46 -13.00
C ALA A 119 -5.34 -3.69 -11.95
N GLY A 120 -4.87 -3.65 -10.70
CA GLY A 120 -5.54 -2.93 -9.61
C GLY A 120 -5.52 -1.41 -9.83
N VAL A 121 -4.42 -0.85 -10.31
CA VAL A 121 -4.28 0.60 -10.56
C VAL A 121 -5.12 1.03 -11.76
N GLN A 122 -5.22 0.20 -12.81
CA GLN A 122 -6.15 0.44 -13.90
C GLN A 122 -7.60 0.45 -13.42
N ALA A 123 -8.00 -0.54 -12.61
CA ALA A 123 -9.34 -0.57 -12.01
C ALA A 123 -9.60 0.65 -11.09
N ALA A 124 -8.60 1.08 -10.32
CA ALA A 124 -8.68 2.27 -9.48
C ALA A 124 -8.88 3.55 -10.33
N ALA A 125 -8.16 3.68 -11.45
CA ALA A 125 -8.34 4.80 -12.36
C ALA A 125 -9.74 4.84 -12.99
N GLU A 126 -10.32 3.67 -13.29
CA GLU A 126 -11.70 3.57 -13.79
C GLU A 126 -12.71 4.06 -12.75
N ILE A 127 -12.56 3.68 -11.49
CA ILE A 127 -13.40 4.15 -10.37
C ILE A 127 -13.30 5.67 -10.23
N LEU A 128 -12.10 6.24 -10.42
CA LEU A 128 -11.83 7.66 -10.24
C LEU A 128 -12.10 8.51 -11.49
N ARG A 129 -12.50 7.93 -12.62
CA ARG A 129 -12.63 8.67 -13.90
C ARG A 129 -13.52 9.93 -13.82
N GLY A 130 -14.57 9.89 -13.01
CA GLY A 130 -15.49 11.02 -12.79
C GLY A 130 -15.17 11.89 -11.58
N GLU A 131 -14.13 11.55 -10.82
CA GLU A 131 -13.73 12.22 -9.60
C GLU A 131 -12.64 13.28 -9.89
N PRO A 132 -12.42 14.28 -9.01
CA PRO A 132 -11.33 15.25 -9.14
C PRO A 132 -9.94 14.63 -9.37
N GLU A 133 -9.72 13.43 -8.85
CA GLU A 133 -8.47 12.66 -8.92
C GLU A 133 -8.26 11.98 -10.29
N GLY A 134 -9.31 11.87 -11.12
CA GLY A 134 -9.37 10.98 -12.28
C GLY A 134 -8.29 11.21 -13.33
N ALA A 135 -7.99 12.47 -13.67
CA ALA A 135 -6.98 12.79 -14.67
C ALA A 135 -5.58 12.33 -14.26
N MET A 136 -5.23 12.53 -12.98
CA MET A 136 -3.94 12.09 -12.44
C MET A 136 -3.93 10.57 -12.25
N ALA A 137 -5.03 9.97 -11.81
CA ALA A 137 -5.16 8.51 -11.69
C ALA A 137 -4.98 7.80 -13.03
N ALA A 138 -5.58 8.31 -14.11
CA ALA A 138 -5.42 7.76 -15.45
C ALA A 138 -3.97 7.85 -15.95
N ARG A 139 -3.28 8.96 -15.68
CA ARG A 139 -1.86 9.11 -16.00
C ARG A 139 -1.01 8.07 -15.25
N ILE A 140 -1.16 7.98 -13.93
CA ILE A 140 -0.39 7.04 -13.11
C ILE A 140 -0.67 5.59 -13.51
N ALA A 141 -1.92 5.25 -13.89
CA ALA A 141 -2.25 3.93 -14.39
C ALA A 141 -1.57 3.58 -15.71
N GLN A 142 -1.45 4.55 -16.62
CA GLN A 142 -0.71 4.37 -17.86
C GLN A 142 0.80 4.22 -17.58
N ASP A 143 1.36 5.10 -16.76
CA ASP A 143 2.78 5.07 -16.41
C ASP A 143 3.12 3.75 -15.67
N ALA A 144 2.22 3.23 -14.83
CA ALA A 144 2.39 1.94 -14.15
C ALA A 144 2.43 0.76 -15.12
N TYR A 145 1.59 0.79 -16.17
CA TYR A 145 1.60 -0.23 -17.21
C TYR A 145 2.92 -0.21 -18.01
N GLU A 146 3.45 0.97 -18.29
CA GLU A 146 4.72 1.15 -19.01
C GLU A 146 5.94 0.80 -18.14
N ALA A 147 5.83 0.98 -16.82
CA ALA A 147 6.89 0.74 -15.83
C ALA A 147 6.89 -0.68 -15.22
N MET A 148 6.47 -1.70 -15.98
CA MET A 148 6.35 -3.08 -15.48
C MET A 148 7.70 -3.67 -14.99
N ASP A 149 8.78 -3.31 -15.66
CA ASP A 149 10.15 -3.69 -15.29
C ASP A 149 10.58 -3.02 -13.98
N ILE A 150 10.29 -1.72 -13.81
CA ILE A 150 10.51 -0.98 -12.57
C ILE A 150 9.69 -1.61 -11.43
N LEU A 151 8.41 -1.90 -11.65
CA LEU A 151 7.56 -2.57 -10.67
C LEU A 151 8.14 -3.91 -10.21
N THR A 152 8.70 -4.69 -11.14
CA THR A 152 9.33 -5.98 -10.83
C THR A 152 10.48 -5.78 -9.84
N ILE A 153 11.41 -4.88 -10.15
CA ILE A 153 12.58 -4.58 -9.30
C ILE A 153 12.13 -4.04 -7.94
N GLN A 154 11.20 -3.09 -7.94
CA GLN A 154 10.75 -2.41 -6.73
C GLN A 154 9.96 -3.33 -5.79
N ILE A 155 9.18 -4.27 -6.33
CA ILE A 155 8.50 -5.29 -5.53
C ILE A 155 9.50 -6.28 -4.93
N GLU A 156 10.52 -6.71 -5.70
CA GLU A 156 11.56 -7.60 -5.19
C GLU A 156 12.36 -6.97 -4.04
N ASP A 157 12.77 -5.71 -4.20
CA ASP A 157 13.49 -4.96 -3.17
C ASP A 157 12.61 -4.71 -1.95
N LEU A 158 11.34 -4.30 -2.13
CA LEU A 158 10.39 -4.12 -1.04
C LEU A 158 10.18 -5.42 -0.25
N LEU A 159 10.01 -6.57 -0.91
CA LEU A 159 9.83 -7.86 -0.23
C LEU A 159 11.09 -8.29 0.53
N ARG A 160 12.28 -7.89 0.06
CA ARG A 160 13.55 -8.10 0.77
C ARG A 160 13.59 -7.23 2.02
N ASP A 161 13.27 -5.95 1.91
CA ASP A 161 13.30 -4.99 3.02
C ASP A 161 12.31 -5.34 4.13
N LEU A 162 11.11 -5.81 3.77
CA LEU A 162 10.13 -6.31 4.75
C LEU A 162 10.62 -7.52 5.54
N SER A 163 11.65 -8.22 5.04
CA SER A 163 12.29 -9.37 5.69
C SER A 163 13.45 -8.97 6.59
N CYS A 164 13.76 -7.68 6.73
CA CYS A 164 14.85 -7.17 7.57
C CYS A 164 14.32 -6.28 8.71
N ASP A 165 15.06 -6.21 9.81
CA ASP A 165 14.89 -5.18 10.83
C ASP A 165 15.54 -3.84 10.41
N GLU A 166 15.33 -2.78 11.20
CA GLU A 166 15.95 -1.45 10.99
C GLU A 166 17.48 -1.46 10.88
N SER A 167 18.15 -2.52 11.37
CA SER A 167 19.61 -2.69 11.28
C SER A 167 20.06 -3.48 10.04
N GLY A 168 19.12 -3.91 9.21
CA GLY A 168 19.37 -4.72 8.01
C GLY A 168 19.58 -6.21 8.31
N HIS A 169 19.28 -6.69 9.52
CA HIS A 169 19.36 -8.11 9.83
C HIS A 169 18.10 -8.83 9.34
N ALA A 170 18.30 -9.97 8.67
CA ALA A 170 17.21 -10.82 8.24
C ALA A 170 16.41 -11.34 9.46
N LEU A 171 15.09 -11.26 9.36
CA LEU A 171 14.15 -11.81 10.32
C LEU A 171 13.95 -13.30 10.02
N GLU A 172 14.33 -14.16 10.97
CA GLU A 172 14.09 -15.61 10.91
C GLU A 172 12.59 -15.96 10.71
#